data_AF-A0A940VT47-F1
#
_entry.id   AF-A0A940VT47-F1
#
_cell.length_a   1.000
_cell.length_b   1.000
_cell.length_c   1.000
_cell.angle_alpha   90.00
_cell.angle_beta   90.00
_cell.angle_gamma   90.00
#
_symmetry.space_group_name_H-M   'P 1'
#
loop_
_entity.id
_entity.type
_entity.pdbx_description
1 polymer ?
#
loop_
_entity_poly.entity_id
_entity_poly.type
_entity_poly.pdbx_seq_one_letter_code
_entity_poly.pdbx_strand_id
1 'polypeptide(L)'
;MPAAWPVEQVVFLKENWGKKPIPRIANDLGRTVDAIKLKAGKLKLGRHLHAGDEITFCQLMTALGQINNYQQSKKSWINHELPVKYKKSIHKKFAVIKLADFWEWAELHKNLLDFSKLKVGALPDREPGWVDIKRQADIRARDKYKALPWTPEDDSYLLRLLAQHCYGYREIAERLDRTEGALKRRIYDLGVKERPVRADNHTPWKQQDVDTAKKLHFAGYTPDLIANHVGRSAMAVRGLIERLEAKGQLCPPSKPQFGYGGTHYRKVLPQEQWPTAELFLRMIATARNAAIKLRQKPIIDLDRIRDAFIAVESH
;
A
#
# COMPACT_ATOMS: atom_id res chain seq x y z
N MET A 1 -16.63 -40.20 28.54
CA MET A 1 -16.03 -40.16 27.19
C MET A 1 -16.37 -38.81 26.54
N PRO A 2 -15.40 -38.03 26.02
CA PRO A 2 -15.74 -36.82 25.28
C PRO A 2 -16.56 -37.19 24.03
N ALA A 3 -17.70 -36.54 23.84
CA ALA A 3 -18.61 -36.82 22.73
C ALA A 3 -17.85 -36.77 21.39
N ALA A 4 -17.98 -37.85 20.60
CA ALA A 4 -17.42 -37.92 19.26
C ALA A 4 -17.89 -36.73 18.42
N TRP A 5 -17.02 -36.24 17.54
CA TRP A 5 -17.36 -35.17 16.62
C TRP A 5 -17.85 -35.79 15.31
N PRO A 6 -19.14 -35.64 14.95
CA PRO A 6 -19.63 -36.07 13.65
C PRO A 6 -18.85 -35.38 12.53
N VAL A 7 -18.66 -36.07 11.40
CA VAL A 7 -17.91 -35.54 10.26
C VAL A 7 -18.53 -34.24 9.75
N GLU A 8 -19.85 -34.17 9.68
CA GLU A 8 -20.59 -32.97 9.28
C GLU A 8 -20.29 -31.76 10.18
N GLN A 9 -20.24 -31.96 11.51
CA GLN A 9 -19.89 -30.89 12.44
C GLN A 9 -18.45 -30.42 12.26
N VAL A 10 -17.54 -31.33 11.89
CA VAL A 10 -16.14 -30.98 11.58
C VAL A 10 -16.06 -30.18 10.27
N VAL A 11 -16.77 -30.59 9.22
CA VAL A 11 -16.84 -29.87 7.95
C VAL A 11 -17.43 -28.48 8.16
N PHE A 12 -18.58 -28.40 8.85
CA PHE A 12 -19.23 -27.13 9.18
C PHE A 12 -18.31 -26.21 9.98
N LEU A 13 -17.59 -26.73 10.97
CA LEU A 13 -16.62 -25.95 11.75
C LEU A 13 -15.51 -25.39 10.85
N LYS A 14 -14.94 -26.20 9.95
CA LYS A 14 -13.88 -25.76 9.02
C LYS A 14 -14.37 -24.65 8.09
N GLU A 15 -15.55 -24.81 7.51
CA GLU A 15 -16.09 -23.86 6.53
C GLU A 15 -16.49 -22.52 7.13
N ASN A 16 -16.93 -22.52 8.39
CA ASN A 16 -17.45 -21.34 9.09
C ASN A 16 -16.41 -20.68 10.02
N TRP A 17 -15.25 -21.32 10.25
CA TRP A 17 -14.16 -20.75 11.03
C TRP A 17 -13.70 -19.42 10.43
N GLY A 18 -13.74 -18.34 11.21
CA GLY A 18 -13.40 -16.97 10.75
C GLY A 18 -14.50 -16.23 9.96
N LYS A 19 -15.56 -16.93 9.54
CA LYS A 19 -16.73 -16.30 8.89
C LYS A 19 -17.82 -15.91 9.89
N LYS A 20 -18.14 -16.81 10.83
CA LYS A 20 -19.13 -16.59 11.89
C LYS A 20 -18.46 -16.35 13.26
N PRO A 21 -19.05 -15.55 14.16
CA PRO A 21 -18.57 -15.45 15.55
C PRO A 21 -18.57 -16.82 16.24
N ILE A 22 -17.59 -17.08 17.11
CA ILE A 22 -17.46 -18.37 17.81
C ILE A 22 -18.73 -18.72 18.61
N PRO A 23 -19.39 -17.78 19.33
CA PRO A 23 -20.64 -18.09 20.02
C PRO A 23 -21.79 -18.52 19.09
N ARG A 24 -21.81 -18.03 17.85
CA ARG A 24 -22.83 -18.45 16.88
C ARG A 24 -22.56 -19.87 16.38
N ILE A 25 -21.30 -20.20 16.13
CA ILE A 25 -20.89 -21.57 15.77
C ILE A 25 -21.22 -22.54 16.92
N ALA A 26 -21.05 -22.11 18.17
CA ALA A 26 -21.43 -22.86 19.38
C ALA A 26 -22.92 -23.20 19.39
N ASN A 27 -23.77 -22.21 19.15
CA ASN A 27 -25.20 -22.40 19.08
C ASN A 27 -25.61 -23.28 17.89
N ASP A 28 -25.07 -23.02 16.69
CA ASP A 28 -25.39 -23.78 15.47
C ASP A 28 -25.02 -25.27 15.60
N LEU A 29 -23.97 -25.60 16.37
CA LEU A 29 -23.52 -26.97 16.62
C LEU A 29 -24.05 -27.59 17.92
N GLY A 30 -24.81 -26.84 18.72
CA GLY A 30 -25.28 -27.28 20.04
C GLY A 30 -24.15 -27.63 21.02
N ARG A 31 -23.00 -26.94 20.93
CA ARG A 31 -21.79 -27.22 21.74
C ARG A 31 -21.34 -25.99 22.51
N THR A 32 -20.54 -26.18 23.56
CA THR A 32 -19.94 -25.07 24.28
C THR A 32 -18.84 -24.38 23.46
N VAL A 33 -18.64 -23.08 23.70
CA VAL A 33 -17.58 -22.28 23.07
C VAL A 33 -16.19 -22.91 23.27
N ASP A 34 -15.93 -23.48 24.44
CA ASP A 34 -14.64 -24.11 24.74
C ASP A 34 -14.43 -25.45 24.04
N ALA A 35 -15.51 -26.24 23.85
CA ALA A 35 -15.44 -27.44 23.01
C ALA A 35 -15.03 -27.11 21.57
N ILE A 36 -15.55 -26.00 21.03
CA ILE A 36 -15.17 -25.50 19.70
C ILE A 36 -13.70 -25.06 19.66
N LYS A 37 -13.23 -24.29 20.65
CA LYS A 37 -11.82 -23.87 20.72
C LYS A 37 -10.87 -25.06 20.77
N LEU A 38 -11.16 -26.04 21.62
CA LEU A 38 -10.37 -27.27 21.74
C LEU A 38 -10.35 -28.06 20.42
N LYS A 39 -11.50 -28.20 19.76
CA LYS A 39 -11.57 -28.89 18.47
C LYS A 39 -10.83 -28.14 17.37
N ALA A 40 -10.98 -26.82 17.28
CA ALA A 40 -10.26 -26.00 16.30
C ALA A 40 -8.74 -26.04 16.51
N GLY A 41 -8.28 -26.06 17.76
CA GLY A 41 -6.88 -26.27 18.11
C GLY A 41 -6.37 -27.65 17.64
N LYS A 42 -7.13 -28.72 17.91
CA LYS A 42 -6.81 -30.08 17.42
C LYS A 42 -6.77 -30.18 15.90
N LEU A 43 -7.65 -29.45 15.21
CA LEU A 43 -7.71 -29.36 13.76
C LEU A 43 -6.66 -28.41 13.15
N LYS A 44 -5.84 -27.74 13.99
CA LYS A 44 -4.84 -26.74 13.59
C LYS A 44 -5.40 -25.63 12.71
N LEU A 45 -6.65 -25.20 12.94
CA LEU A 45 -7.34 -24.17 12.15
C LEU A 45 -6.82 -22.74 12.40
N GLY A 46 -5.77 -22.59 13.22
CA GLY A 46 -5.20 -21.29 13.57
C GLY A 46 -6.17 -20.41 14.38
N ARG A 47 -5.82 -19.13 14.49
CA ARG A 47 -6.66 -18.16 15.19
C ARG A 47 -7.90 -17.85 14.36
N HIS A 48 -9.07 -17.83 15.00
CA HIS A 48 -10.36 -17.56 14.37
C HIS A 48 -10.36 -16.30 13.47
N LEU A 49 -9.70 -15.22 13.90
CA LEU A 49 -9.63 -13.96 13.15
C LEU A 49 -8.67 -14.00 11.94
N HIS A 50 -7.82 -15.03 11.81
CA HIS A 50 -6.83 -15.15 10.73
C HIS A 50 -7.21 -16.22 9.71
N ALA A 51 -8.37 -16.85 9.87
CA ALA A 51 -8.81 -17.95 9.02
C ALA A 51 -9.49 -17.50 7.71
N GLY A 52 -9.70 -16.19 7.52
CA GLY A 52 -10.24 -15.63 6.28
C GLY A 52 -9.27 -14.69 5.58
N ASP A 53 -9.65 -14.22 4.40
CA ASP A 53 -8.87 -13.31 3.53
C ASP A 53 -8.77 -11.87 4.06
N GLU A 54 -9.09 -11.67 5.34
CA GLU A 54 -9.12 -10.35 5.98
C GLU A 54 -8.03 -10.27 7.04
N ILE A 55 -7.36 -9.13 7.08
CA ILE A 55 -6.37 -8.83 8.11
C ILE A 55 -7.00 -7.95 9.16
N THR A 56 -6.60 -8.12 10.41
CA THR A 56 -7.01 -7.18 11.47
C THR A 56 -6.22 -5.87 11.34
N PHE A 57 -6.84 -4.75 11.69
CA PHE A 57 -6.14 -3.45 11.73
C PHE A 57 -4.90 -3.51 12.64
N CYS A 58 -4.96 -4.27 13.74
CA CYS A 58 -3.82 -4.46 14.63
C CYS A 58 -2.64 -5.14 13.92
N GLN A 59 -2.89 -6.22 13.18
CA GLN A 59 -1.84 -6.90 12.40
C GLN A 59 -1.22 -5.99 11.35
N LEU A 60 -2.06 -5.20 10.65
CA LEU A 60 -1.58 -4.22 9.68
C LEU A 60 -0.63 -3.22 10.34
N MET A 61 -1.03 -2.64 11.48
CA MET A 61 -0.20 -1.71 12.24
C MET A 61 1.09 -2.34 12.78
N THR A 62 1.04 -3.62 13.18
CA THR A 62 2.24 -4.37 13.58
C THR A 62 3.18 -4.54 12.40
N ALA A 63 2.67 -4.92 11.23
CA ALA A 63 3.47 -5.10 10.02
C ALA A 63 4.12 -3.79 9.55
N LEU A 64 3.42 -2.67 9.68
CA LEU A 64 3.94 -1.32 9.38
C LEU A 64 4.86 -0.76 10.49
N GLY A 65 4.98 -1.44 11.64
CA GLY A 65 5.80 -0.97 12.76
C GLY A 65 5.27 0.30 13.44
N GLN A 66 3.97 0.56 13.35
CA GLN A 66 3.30 1.78 13.84
C GLN A 66 2.37 1.52 15.05
N ILE A 67 2.55 0.40 15.76
CA ILE A 67 1.61 -0.04 16.80
C ILE A 67 1.41 0.98 17.94
N ASN A 68 2.44 1.78 18.25
CA ASN A 68 2.37 2.81 19.29
C ASN A 68 1.36 3.93 18.95
N ASN A 69 1.09 4.15 17.66
CA ASN A 69 0.17 5.18 17.18
C ASN A 69 -1.19 4.60 16.76
N TYR A 70 -1.56 3.42 17.28
CA TYR A 70 -2.74 2.68 16.84
C TYR A 70 -4.03 3.51 16.82
N GLN A 71 -4.36 4.20 17.92
CA GLN A 71 -5.64 4.93 18.01
C GLN A 71 -5.68 6.13 17.06
N GLN A 72 -4.60 6.89 16.98
CA GLN A 72 -4.49 8.06 16.12
C GLN A 72 -4.51 7.66 14.63
N SER A 73 -3.72 6.66 14.26
CA SER A 73 -3.66 6.14 12.88
C SER A 73 -5.01 5.57 12.48
N LYS A 74 -5.66 4.80 13.36
CA LYS A 74 -7.00 4.28 13.12
C LYS A 74 -8.02 5.40 12.89
N LYS A 75 -8.04 6.42 13.74
CA LYS A 75 -8.94 7.58 13.58
C LYS A 75 -8.67 8.31 12.26
N SER A 76 -7.40 8.59 11.98
CA SER A 76 -6.99 9.27 10.74
C SER A 76 -7.41 8.49 9.50
N TRP A 77 -7.09 7.20 9.41
CA TRP A 77 -7.38 6.42 8.21
C TRP A 77 -8.89 6.20 8.00
N ILE A 78 -9.66 6.05 9.09
CA ILE A 78 -11.13 6.00 9.00
C ILE A 78 -11.71 7.33 8.50
N ASN A 79 -11.14 8.48 8.93
CA ASN A 79 -11.54 9.78 8.41
C ASN A 79 -11.19 9.96 6.93
N HIS A 80 -10.18 9.24 6.44
CA HIS A 80 -9.83 9.13 5.02
C HIS A 80 -10.54 7.95 4.33
N GLU A 81 -11.71 7.54 4.83
CA GLU A 81 -12.60 6.57 4.18
C GLU A 81 -12.01 5.16 3.99
N LEU A 82 -11.10 4.73 4.87
CA LEU A 82 -10.58 3.37 4.85
C LEU A 82 -11.74 2.34 4.95
N PRO A 83 -11.81 1.33 4.06
CA PRO A 83 -12.88 0.33 4.04
C PRO A 83 -12.73 -0.68 5.19
N VAL A 84 -13.12 -0.26 6.39
CA VAL A 84 -13.06 -1.09 7.61
C VAL A 84 -14.38 -1.81 7.84
N LYS A 85 -14.31 -3.13 8.05
CA LYS A 85 -15.43 -3.94 8.55
C LYS A 85 -15.20 -4.29 10.01
N TYR A 86 -16.28 -4.50 10.75
CA TYR A 86 -16.20 -4.89 12.16
C TYR A 86 -16.69 -6.32 12.36
N LYS A 87 -15.81 -7.21 12.80
CA LYS A 87 -16.14 -8.60 13.14
C LYS A 87 -16.15 -8.82 14.64
N LYS A 88 -17.20 -9.48 15.14
CA LYS A 88 -17.29 -9.91 16.54
C LYS A 88 -16.65 -11.28 16.68
N SER A 89 -15.66 -11.42 17.57
CA SER A 89 -15.03 -12.72 17.84
C SER A 89 -15.82 -13.49 18.91
N ILE A 90 -15.72 -13.04 20.17
CA ILE A 90 -16.48 -13.58 21.30
C ILE A 90 -17.30 -12.44 21.92
N HIS A 91 -16.65 -11.57 22.70
CA HIS A 91 -17.28 -10.38 23.30
C HIS A 91 -16.81 -9.07 22.66
N LYS A 92 -15.60 -9.06 22.09
CA LYS A 92 -14.99 -7.87 21.47
C LYS A 92 -15.23 -7.83 19.96
N LYS A 93 -15.36 -6.60 19.43
CA LYS A 93 -15.40 -6.28 18.01
C LYS A 93 -13.99 -5.90 17.54
N PHE A 94 -13.57 -6.43 16.40
CA PHE A 94 -12.27 -6.17 15.78
C PHE A 94 -12.49 -5.48 14.44
N ALA A 95 -11.68 -4.45 14.17
CA ALA A 95 -11.59 -3.84 12.86
C ALA A 95 -10.79 -4.79 11.94
N VAL A 96 -11.42 -5.19 10.85
CA VAL A 96 -10.88 -6.10 9.83
C VAL A 96 -10.98 -5.45 8.46
N ILE A 97 -9.99 -5.69 7.63
CA ILE A 97 -9.87 -5.08 6.31
C ILE A 97 -9.48 -6.17 5.33
N LYS A 98 -10.12 -6.20 4.17
CA LYS A 98 -9.68 -7.04 3.06
C LYS A 98 -8.41 -6.45 2.47
N LEU A 99 -7.41 -7.28 2.26
CA LEU A 99 -6.10 -6.79 1.86
C LEU A 99 -6.11 -6.17 0.45
N ALA A 100 -6.95 -6.69 -0.47
CA ALA A 100 -7.18 -6.05 -1.78
C ALA A 100 -7.72 -4.61 -1.65
N ASP A 101 -8.80 -4.42 -0.90
CA ASP A 101 -9.41 -3.11 -0.64
C ASP A 101 -8.41 -2.15 0.05
N PHE A 102 -7.55 -2.68 0.94
CA PHE A 102 -6.48 -1.90 1.56
C PHE A 102 -5.47 -1.38 0.54
N TRP A 103 -5.02 -2.22 -0.40
CA TRP A 103 -4.02 -1.81 -1.39
C TRP A 103 -4.54 -0.73 -2.35
N GLU A 104 -5.80 -0.84 -2.78
CA GLU A 104 -6.45 0.20 -3.60
C GLU A 104 -6.54 1.53 -2.84
N TRP A 105 -6.97 1.48 -1.58
CA TRP A 105 -7.02 2.67 -0.74
C TRP A 105 -5.63 3.25 -0.45
N ALA A 106 -4.64 2.40 -0.18
CA ALA A 106 -3.27 2.79 0.13
C ALA A 106 -2.56 3.44 -1.07
N GLU A 107 -2.90 3.03 -2.30
CA GLU A 107 -2.35 3.62 -3.51
C GLU A 107 -2.79 5.08 -3.70
N LEU A 108 -4.01 5.42 -3.28
CA LEU A 108 -4.52 6.79 -3.29
C LEU A 108 -3.94 7.61 -2.13
N HIS A 109 -3.67 6.97 -1.00
CA HIS A 109 -3.27 7.61 0.25
C HIS A 109 -1.79 7.37 0.62
N LYS A 110 -0.89 7.30 -0.38
CA LYS A 110 0.54 6.99 -0.18
C LYS A 110 1.25 7.88 0.84
N ASN A 111 0.88 9.15 0.94
CA ASN A 111 1.50 10.10 1.86
C ASN A 111 1.10 9.89 3.33
N LEU A 112 -0.01 9.20 3.59
CA LEU A 112 -0.47 8.86 4.95
C LEU A 112 0.24 7.63 5.52
N LEU A 113 0.88 6.84 4.65
CA LEU A 113 1.48 5.56 5.01
C LEU A 113 3.01 5.64 4.97
N ASP A 114 3.63 5.01 5.96
CA ASP A 114 5.07 4.80 6.04
C ASP A 114 5.35 3.30 5.92
N PHE A 115 6.01 2.91 4.84
CA PHE A 115 6.40 1.53 4.56
C PHE A 115 7.85 1.23 4.91
N SER A 116 8.60 2.17 5.51
CA SER A 116 10.04 2.02 5.79
C SER A 116 10.38 0.82 6.68
N LYS A 117 9.44 0.39 7.53
CA LYS A 117 9.58 -0.75 8.45
C LYS A 117 8.87 -2.01 7.96
N LEU A 118 8.12 -1.94 6.86
CA LEU A 118 7.40 -3.07 6.31
C LEU A 118 8.39 -4.04 5.65
N LYS A 119 8.54 -5.24 6.24
CA LYS A 119 9.31 -6.32 5.63
C LYS A 119 8.58 -6.86 4.39
N VAL A 120 9.34 -7.21 3.36
CA VAL A 120 8.80 -7.83 2.14
C VAL A 120 8.11 -9.15 2.51
N GLY A 121 6.85 -9.31 2.11
CA GLY A 121 6.06 -10.51 2.40
C GLY A 121 5.57 -10.60 3.84
N ALA A 122 5.58 -9.48 4.60
CA ALA A 122 4.98 -9.44 5.93
C ALA A 122 3.45 -9.56 5.90
N LEU A 123 2.83 -9.22 4.77
CA LEU A 123 1.39 -9.36 4.54
C LEU A 123 1.11 -10.62 3.69
N PRO A 124 -0.02 -11.32 3.91
CA PRO A 124 -0.29 -12.62 3.28
C PRO A 124 -0.43 -12.60 1.75
N ASP A 125 -1.01 -11.54 1.18
CA ASP A 125 -1.22 -11.45 -0.26
C ASP A 125 -0.02 -10.84 -0.99
N ARG A 126 0.01 -11.04 -2.32
CA ARG A 126 1.02 -10.45 -3.19
C ARG A 126 0.99 -8.93 -3.12
N GLU A 127 2.12 -8.34 -2.74
CA GLU A 127 2.32 -6.90 -2.69
C GLU A 127 2.27 -6.29 -4.12
N PRO A 128 1.55 -5.17 -4.32
CA PRO A 128 1.59 -4.43 -5.58
C PRO A 128 2.99 -3.88 -5.87
N GLY A 129 3.39 -3.81 -7.16
CA GLY A 129 4.73 -3.34 -7.54
C GLY A 129 5.05 -1.89 -7.15
N TRP A 130 4.04 -1.04 -6.93
CA TRP A 130 4.26 0.33 -6.46
C TRP A 130 4.75 0.38 -5.01
N VAL A 131 4.46 -0.65 -4.20
CA VAL A 131 4.82 -0.70 -2.78
C VAL A 131 6.34 -0.74 -2.62
N ASP A 132 7.05 -1.43 -3.50
CA ASP A 132 8.52 -1.47 -3.48
C ASP A 132 9.10 -0.08 -3.72
N ILE A 133 8.57 0.66 -4.70
CA ILE A 133 9.00 2.02 -5.03
C ILE A 133 8.79 2.95 -3.83
N LYS A 134 7.59 2.90 -3.24
CA LYS A 134 7.24 3.68 -2.05
C LYS A 134 8.09 3.30 -0.84
N ARG A 135 8.29 2.00 -0.59
CA ARG A 135 9.15 1.51 0.51
C ARG A 135 10.55 2.09 0.40
N GLN A 136 11.14 2.09 -0.79
CA GLN A 136 12.47 2.67 -1.01
C GLN A 136 12.46 4.19 -0.79
N ALA A 137 11.42 4.91 -1.19
CA ALA A 137 11.28 6.34 -0.91
C ALA A 137 11.18 6.62 0.60
N ASP A 138 10.42 5.82 1.35
CA ASP A 138 10.25 5.96 2.80
C ASP A 138 11.52 5.63 3.57
N ILE A 139 12.26 4.59 3.15
CA ILE A 139 13.58 4.27 3.71
C ILE A 139 14.53 5.46 3.51
N ARG A 140 14.60 6.03 2.30
CA ARG A 140 15.42 7.22 2.02
C ARG A 140 15.03 8.41 2.88
N ALA A 141 13.72 8.65 3.06
CA ALA A 141 13.24 9.74 3.91
C ALA A 141 13.64 9.53 5.37
N ARG A 142 13.47 8.32 5.89
CA ARG A 142 13.84 7.94 7.26
C ARG A 142 15.34 8.06 7.50
N ASP A 143 16.15 7.60 6.55
CA ASP A 143 17.60 7.58 6.70
C ASP A 143 18.20 8.99 6.53
N LYS A 144 17.54 9.86 5.76
CA LYS A 144 17.95 11.27 5.60
C LYS A 144 17.64 12.13 6.81
N TYR A 145 16.46 11.98 7.43
CA TYR A 145 15.98 12.92 8.44
C TYR A 145 16.00 12.32 9.85
N LYS A 146 16.63 13.03 10.79
CA LYS A 146 16.67 12.63 12.21
C LYS A 146 15.30 12.76 12.86
N ALA A 147 14.77 11.64 13.34
CA ALA A 147 13.54 11.57 14.15
C ALA A 147 13.79 11.59 15.67
N LEU A 148 15.04 11.79 16.09
CA LEU A 148 15.44 11.80 17.51
C LEU A 148 14.87 13.03 18.24
N PRO A 149 14.78 13.02 19.58
CA PRO A 149 14.52 14.24 20.34
C PRO A 149 15.55 15.34 20.01
N TRP A 150 15.18 16.60 20.20
CA TRP A 150 16.13 17.71 20.08
C TRP A 150 17.05 17.72 21.29
N THR A 151 18.35 17.82 21.06
CA THR A 151 19.36 17.95 22.13
C THR A 151 19.69 19.42 22.38
N PRO A 152 20.28 19.77 23.55
CA PRO A 152 20.78 21.12 23.79
C PRO A 152 21.81 21.58 22.75
N GLU A 153 22.59 20.65 22.20
CA GLU A 153 23.56 20.92 21.14
C GLU A 153 22.84 21.28 19.84
N ASP A 154 21.81 20.53 19.44
CA ASP A 154 20.96 20.84 18.29
C ASP A 154 20.36 22.25 18.42
N ASP A 155 19.86 22.60 19.62
CA ASP A 155 19.29 23.91 19.89
C ASP A 155 20.34 25.03 19.82
N SER A 156 21.51 24.83 20.43
CA SER A 156 22.59 25.82 20.38
C SER A 156 23.06 26.07 18.95
N TYR A 157 23.13 25.00 18.13
CA TYR A 157 23.50 25.12 16.74
C TYR A 157 22.43 25.83 15.92
N LEU A 158 21.14 25.50 16.14
CA LEU A 158 20.01 26.20 15.54
C LEU A 158 20.03 27.70 15.87
N LEU A 159 20.20 28.07 17.14
CA LEU A 159 20.27 29.46 17.57
C LEU A 159 21.44 30.20 16.90
N ARG A 160 22.61 29.58 16.81
CA ARG A 160 23.77 30.14 16.11
C ARG A 160 23.48 30.38 14.62
N LEU A 161 22.78 29.47 13.95
CA LEU A 161 22.40 29.64 12.54
C LEU A 161 21.38 30.77 12.36
N LEU A 162 20.42 30.89 13.27
CA LEU A 162 19.41 31.96 13.25
C LEU A 162 20.05 33.34 13.48
N ALA A 163 21.01 33.44 14.39
CA ALA A 163 21.73 34.68 14.69
C ALA A 163 22.57 35.22 13.51
N GLN A 164 22.94 34.36 12.54
CA GLN A 164 23.67 34.79 11.34
C GLN A 164 22.77 35.51 10.32
N HIS A 165 21.45 35.38 10.42
CA HIS A 165 20.47 36.06 9.55
C HIS A 165 20.67 35.90 8.04
N CYS A 166 21.39 34.87 7.60
CA CYS A 166 21.69 34.64 6.19
C CYS A 166 21.05 33.36 5.62
N TYR A 167 20.56 32.46 6.48
CA TYR A 167 20.04 31.18 6.03
C TYR A 167 18.51 31.14 5.96
N GLY A 168 18.00 30.48 4.91
CA GLY A 168 16.59 30.13 4.78
C GLY A 168 16.22 28.86 5.55
N TYR A 169 14.91 28.58 5.66
CA TYR A 169 14.40 27.38 6.32
C TYR A 169 15.02 26.08 5.76
N ARG A 170 15.16 26.00 4.44
CA ARG A 170 15.69 24.81 3.77
C ARG A 170 17.16 24.56 4.11
N GLU A 171 17.99 25.59 4.04
CA GLU A 171 19.43 25.47 4.31
C GLU A 171 19.70 25.08 5.77
N ILE A 172 18.94 25.66 6.71
CA ILE A 172 19.01 25.29 8.13
C ILE A 172 18.55 23.85 8.33
N ALA A 173 17.46 23.44 7.67
CA ALA A 173 16.94 22.08 7.73
C ALA A 173 17.94 21.05 7.20
N GLU A 174 18.58 21.33 6.06
CA GLU A 174 19.64 20.52 5.47
C GLU A 174 20.86 20.41 6.40
N ARG A 175 21.29 21.51 7.04
CA ARG A 175 22.42 21.50 7.99
C ARG A 175 22.17 20.73 9.28
N LEU A 176 20.91 20.62 9.71
CA LEU A 176 20.53 19.90 10.93
C LEU A 176 20.12 18.44 10.66
N ASP A 177 20.01 18.05 9.38
CA ASP A 177 19.39 16.79 8.94
C ASP A 177 17.97 16.62 9.50
N ARG A 178 17.18 17.70 9.51
CA ARG A 178 15.79 17.73 10.02
C ARG A 178 14.85 18.21 8.92
N THR A 179 13.56 17.91 9.03
CA THR A 179 12.57 18.44 8.09
C THR A 179 12.26 19.91 8.38
N GLU A 180 11.83 20.66 7.38
CA GLU A 180 11.45 22.08 7.53
C GLU A 180 10.33 22.25 8.56
N GLY A 181 9.39 21.30 8.60
CA GLY A 181 8.29 21.29 9.57
C GLY A 181 8.76 21.10 11.01
N ALA A 182 9.71 20.18 11.24
CA ALA A 182 10.30 19.96 12.57
C ALA A 182 11.07 21.20 13.04
N LEU A 183 11.84 21.82 12.15
CA LEU A 183 12.55 23.06 12.41
C LEU A 183 11.59 24.19 12.79
N LYS A 184 10.53 24.41 11.99
CA LYS A 184 9.52 25.44 12.26
C LYS A 184 8.85 25.23 13.62
N ARG A 185 8.51 23.98 13.95
CA ARG A 185 7.92 23.63 15.25
C ARG A 185 8.90 23.90 16.38
N ARG A 186 10.18 23.55 16.22
CA ARG A 186 11.19 23.78 17.25
C ARG A 186 11.43 25.26 17.55
N ILE A 187 11.51 26.10 16.51
CA ILE A 187 11.65 27.55 16.68
C ILE A 187 10.49 28.13 17.50
N TYR A 188 9.28 27.64 17.25
CA TYR A 188 8.10 28.01 18.03
C TYR A 188 8.22 27.55 19.49
N ASP A 189 8.63 26.29 19.71
CA ASP A 189 8.75 25.70 21.05
C ASP A 189 9.83 26.40 21.91
N LEU A 190 10.91 26.88 21.30
CA LEU A 190 11.97 27.62 21.99
C LEU A 190 11.59 29.09 22.27
N GLY A 191 10.49 29.60 21.72
CA GLY A 191 10.03 30.98 21.94
C GLY A 191 10.95 32.06 21.35
N VAL A 192 11.83 31.68 20.43
CA VAL A 192 12.84 32.55 19.81
C VAL A 192 12.15 33.60 18.93
N LYS A 193 12.69 34.82 18.83
CA LYS A 193 12.11 35.89 17.99
C LYS A 193 12.71 35.92 16.59
N GLU A 194 13.97 35.53 16.46
CA GLU A 194 14.70 35.41 15.21
C GLU A 194 13.99 34.42 14.27
N ARG A 195 13.95 34.76 12.97
CA ARG A 195 13.32 33.94 11.93
C ARG A 195 14.31 33.68 10.81
N PRO A 196 14.31 32.48 10.20
CA PRO A 196 15.05 32.24 8.97
C PRO A 196 14.66 33.22 7.87
N VAL A 197 15.59 33.50 6.97
CA VAL A 197 15.35 34.36 5.81
C VAL A 197 14.25 33.76 4.95
N ARG A 198 13.31 34.60 4.52
CA ARG A 198 12.23 34.17 3.63
C ARG A 198 12.81 33.87 2.25
N ALA A 199 12.47 32.70 1.72
CA ALA A 199 12.74 32.39 0.32
C ALA A 199 11.95 33.36 -0.58
N ASP A 200 12.47 33.60 -1.78
CA ASP A 200 11.76 34.40 -2.77
C ASP A 200 10.45 33.72 -3.19
N ASN A 201 9.33 34.41 -2.95
CA ASN A 201 7.99 33.94 -3.25
C ASN A 201 7.53 34.32 -4.67
N HIS A 202 8.28 35.17 -5.39
CA HIS A 202 7.87 35.69 -6.70
C HIS A 202 8.34 34.83 -7.87
N THR A 203 9.21 33.84 -7.63
CA THR A 203 9.65 32.95 -8.70
C THR A 203 8.54 31.94 -9.05
N PRO A 204 7.91 32.02 -10.23
CA PRO A 204 6.84 31.10 -10.63
C PRO A 204 7.36 29.67 -10.81
N TRP A 205 6.45 28.69 -10.77
CA TRP A 205 6.79 27.29 -11.02
C TRP A 205 7.05 27.06 -12.51
N LYS A 206 8.20 26.45 -12.85
CA LYS A 206 8.46 25.98 -14.21
C LYS A 206 7.64 24.71 -14.47
N GLN A 207 7.21 24.49 -15.71
CA GLN A 207 6.41 23.31 -16.02
C GLN A 207 7.15 21.99 -15.74
N GLN A 208 8.45 21.93 -16.05
CA GLN A 208 9.31 20.78 -15.75
C GLN A 208 9.35 20.43 -14.25
N ASP A 209 9.38 21.45 -13.40
CA ASP A 209 9.39 21.31 -11.94
C ASP A 209 8.05 20.77 -11.43
N VAL A 210 6.95 21.26 -12.00
CA VAL A 210 5.59 20.78 -11.71
C VAL A 210 5.42 19.32 -12.11
N ASP A 211 5.88 18.95 -13.30
CA ASP A 211 5.75 17.58 -13.82
C ASP A 211 6.61 16.61 -13.00
N THR A 212 7.82 17.03 -12.61
CA THR A 212 8.69 16.27 -11.69
C THR A 212 8.03 16.09 -10.33
N ALA A 213 7.46 17.15 -9.76
CA ALA A 213 6.75 17.10 -8.48
C ALA A 213 5.54 16.14 -8.54
N LYS A 214 4.74 16.20 -9.61
CA LYS A 214 3.63 15.26 -9.85
C LYS A 214 4.13 13.83 -9.91
N LYS A 215 5.13 13.55 -10.75
CA LYS A 215 5.70 12.20 -10.92
C LYS A 215 6.17 11.60 -9.58
N LEU A 216 6.93 12.38 -8.80
CA LEU A 216 7.45 11.92 -7.51
C LEU A 216 6.35 11.76 -6.47
N HIS A 217 5.36 12.66 -6.45
CA HIS A 217 4.19 12.55 -5.58
C HIS A 217 3.42 11.25 -5.84
N PHE A 218 3.17 10.90 -7.11
CA PHE A 218 2.50 9.65 -7.46
C PHE A 218 3.34 8.40 -7.17
N ALA A 219 4.66 8.51 -7.23
CA ALA A 219 5.56 7.46 -6.75
C ALA A 219 5.56 7.34 -5.21
N GLY A 220 4.97 8.30 -4.50
CA GLY A 220 4.79 8.32 -3.05
C GLY A 220 5.95 8.92 -2.27
N TYR A 221 6.78 9.76 -2.92
CA TYR A 221 7.84 10.51 -2.25
C TYR A 221 7.26 11.57 -1.32
N THR A 222 7.90 11.80 -0.18
CA THR A 222 7.49 12.86 0.76
C THR A 222 7.78 14.25 0.17
N PRO A 223 7.00 15.29 0.54
CA PRO A 223 7.25 16.66 0.08
C PRO A 223 8.68 17.14 0.35
N ASP A 224 9.29 16.72 1.47
CA ASP A 224 10.67 17.03 1.82
C ASP A 224 11.68 16.42 0.82
N LEU A 225 11.44 15.20 0.34
CA LEU A 225 12.29 14.60 -0.69
C LEU A 225 12.08 15.27 -2.05
N ILE A 226 10.84 15.54 -2.42
CA ILE A 226 10.49 16.21 -3.68
C ILE A 226 11.12 17.61 -3.74
N ALA A 227 11.12 18.34 -2.63
CA ALA A 227 11.76 19.64 -2.48
C ALA A 227 13.24 19.63 -2.87
N ASN A 228 13.97 18.58 -2.48
CA ASN A 228 15.39 18.43 -2.85
C ASN A 228 15.59 18.26 -4.36
N HIS A 229 14.65 17.59 -5.04
CA HIS A 229 14.72 17.38 -6.50
C HIS A 229 14.38 18.64 -7.29
N VAL A 230 13.41 19.42 -6.81
CA VAL A 230 12.88 20.57 -7.54
C VAL A 230 13.56 21.89 -7.15
N GLY A 231 14.40 21.87 -6.12
CA GLY A 231 15.11 23.07 -5.69
C GLY A 231 14.21 24.08 -4.95
N ARG A 232 13.06 23.66 -4.43
CA ARG A 232 12.11 24.49 -3.68
C ARG A 232 11.94 24.00 -2.25
N SER A 233 11.26 24.76 -1.40
CA SER A 233 10.98 24.33 -0.03
C SER A 233 9.92 23.22 0.02
N ALA A 234 9.98 22.36 1.04
CA ALA A 234 9.00 21.29 1.27
C ALA A 234 7.58 21.86 1.41
N MET A 235 7.44 23.00 2.07
CA MET A 235 6.16 23.72 2.19
C MET A 235 5.64 24.22 0.83
N ALA A 236 6.51 24.71 -0.06
CA ALA A 236 6.10 25.17 -1.37
C ALA A 236 5.61 24.01 -2.26
N VAL A 237 6.29 22.86 -2.19
CA VAL A 237 5.86 21.63 -2.88
C VAL A 237 4.51 21.16 -2.36
N ARG A 238 4.32 21.13 -1.03
CA ARG A 238 3.03 20.76 -0.43
C ARG A 238 1.90 21.67 -0.92
N GLY A 239 2.10 22.99 -0.88
CA GLY A 239 1.11 23.95 -1.37
C GLY A 239 0.85 23.86 -2.88
N LEU A 240 1.86 23.45 -3.67
CA LEU A 240 1.65 23.14 -5.09
C LEU A 240 0.73 21.93 -5.26
N ILE A 241 0.99 20.83 -4.55
CA ILE A 241 0.19 19.61 -4.61
C ILE A 241 -1.27 19.90 -4.22
N GLU A 242 -1.49 20.57 -3.08
CA GLU A 242 -2.83 20.94 -2.60
C GLU A 242 -3.60 21.79 -3.63
N ARG A 243 -2.92 22.73 -4.31
CA ARG A 243 -3.54 23.52 -5.40
C ARG A 243 -3.87 22.68 -6.64
N LEU A 244 -3.03 21.71 -6.97
CA LEU A 244 -3.25 20.82 -8.11
C LEU A 244 -4.42 19.87 -7.83
N GLU A 245 -4.53 19.36 -6.60
CA GLU A 245 -5.67 18.57 -6.12
C GLU A 245 -6.97 19.37 -6.21
N ALA A 246 -6.99 20.59 -5.67
CA ALA A 246 -8.17 21.46 -5.70
C ALA A 246 -8.63 21.81 -7.13
N LYS A 247 -7.70 21.89 -8.09
CA LYS A 247 -8.00 22.13 -9.51
C LYS A 247 -8.34 20.85 -10.28
N GLY A 248 -8.30 19.67 -9.65
CA GLY A 248 -8.49 18.38 -10.30
C GLY A 248 -7.39 18.02 -11.32
N GLN A 249 -6.25 18.71 -11.30
CA GLN A 249 -5.12 18.49 -12.22
C GLN A 249 -4.12 17.45 -11.69
N LEU A 250 -4.35 16.97 -10.47
CA LEU A 250 -3.61 15.88 -9.86
C LEU A 250 -4.29 14.54 -10.22
N CYS A 251 -4.35 14.22 -11.51
CA CYS A 251 -4.81 12.90 -11.95
C CYS A 251 -3.66 11.92 -11.80
N PRO A 252 -3.86 10.73 -11.18
CA PRO A 252 -2.87 9.66 -11.23
C PRO A 252 -2.41 9.52 -12.68
N PRO A 253 -1.09 9.43 -12.96
CA PRO A 253 -0.65 9.11 -14.30
C PRO A 253 -1.45 7.88 -14.68
N SER A 254 -2.25 7.98 -15.76
CA SER A 254 -3.01 6.85 -16.28
C SER A 254 -2.08 5.67 -16.18
N LYS A 255 -2.46 4.62 -15.43
CA LYS A 255 -1.62 3.42 -15.21
C LYS A 255 -0.87 3.27 -16.52
N PRO A 256 0.49 3.29 -16.54
CA PRO A 256 1.19 3.05 -17.80
C PRO A 256 0.44 1.89 -18.36
N GLN A 257 -0.16 2.06 -19.56
CA GLN A 257 -0.78 0.93 -20.19
C GLN A 257 0.36 -0.06 -20.14
N PHE A 258 0.26 -1.06 -19.27
CA PHE A 258 1.07 -2.22 -19.39
C PHE A 258 0.53 -2.70 -20.72
N GLY A 259 1.15 -2.22 -21.80
CA GLY A 259 1.10 -2.90 -23.05
C GLY A 259 1.46 -4.29 -22.60
N TYR A 260 0.48 -5.17 -22.61
CA TYR A 260 0.77 -6.58 -22.75
C TYR A 260 1.75 -6.58 -23.90
N GLY A 261 3.05 -6.70 -23.58
CA GLY A 261 4.14 -6.60 -24.51
C GLY A 261 4.16 -7.84 -25.37
N GLY A 262 3.05 -8.12 -26.03
CA GLY A 262 2.96 -8.98 -27.18
C GLY A 262 2.98 -8.05 -28.39
N THR A 263 3.98 -8.22 -29.24
CA THR A 263 3.90 -7.77 -30.62
C THR A 263 2.60 -8.31 -31.22
N HIS A 264 1.77 -7.42 -31.77
CA HIS A 264 0.54 -7.85 -32.46
C HIS A 264 0.92 -8.86 -33.56
N TYR A 265 0.22 -9.99 -33.68
CA TYR A 265 0.59 -11.07 -34.61
C TYR A 265 0.75 -10.58 -36.06
N ARG A 266 -0.04 -9.59 -36.49
CA ARG A 266 0.10 -8.92 -37.80
C ARG A 266 1.42 -8.17 -38.03
N LYS A 267 2.21 -7.92 -36.98
CA LYS A 267 3.56 -7.33 -37.08
C LYS A 267 4.66 -8.37 -37.24
N VAL A 268 4.35 -9.66 -37.04
CA VAL A 268 5.33 -10.76 -36.97
C VAL A 268 5.04 -11.85 -38.00
N LEU A 269 3.77 -12.09 -38.33
CA LEU A 269 3.34 -13.14 -39.25
C LEU A 269 2.97 -12.58 -40.64
N PRO A 270 3.28 -13.31 -41.72
CA PRO A 270 2.78 -13.02 -43.07
C PRO A 270 1.25 -12.94 -43.13
N GLN A 271 0.71 -12.18 -44.09
CA GLN A 271 -0.74 -11.93 -44.20
C GLN A 271 -1.56 -13.22 -44.38
N GLU A 272 -0.96 -14.23 -45.02
CA GLU A 272 -1.56 -15.56 -45.24
C GLU A 272 -1.85 -16.32 -43.93
N GLN A 273 -1.08 -16.05 -42.88
CA GLN A 273 -1.22 -16.72 -41.58
C GLN A 273 -2.17 -15.99 -40.60
N TRP A 274 -2.72 -14.83 -40.99
CA TRP A 274 -3.58 -14.04 -40.12
C TRP A 274 -4.90 -14.73 -39.75
N PRO A 275 -5.62 -15.41 -40.67
CA PRO A 275 -6.86 -16.10 -40.32
C PRO A 275 -6.66 -17.18 -39.25
N THR A 276 -5.55 -17.94 -39.35
CA THR A 276 -5.18 -18.99 -38.39
C THR A 276 -4.85 -18.39 -37.02
N ALA A 277 -4.09 -17.29 -36.99
CA ALA A 277 -3.79 -16.57 -35.76
C ALA A 277 -5.05 -15.99 -35.10
N GLU A 278 -6.00 -15.46 -35.87
CA GLU A 278 -7.27 -14.96 -35.35
C GLU A 278 -8.13 -16.08 -34.75
N LEU A 279 -8.23 -17.22 -35.43
CA LEU A 279 -8.96 -18.38 -34.93
C LEU A 279 -8.38 -18.87 -33.60
N PHE A 280 -7.05 -18.94 -33.52
CA PHE A 280 -6.33 -19.34 -32.32
C PHE A 280 -6.58 -18.40 -31.13
N LEU A 281 -6.50 -17.08 -31.35
CA LEU A 281 -6.78 -16.09 -30.31
C LEU A 281 -8.21 -16.17 -29.81
N ARG A 282 -9.18 -16.45 -30.70
CA ARG A 282 -10.58 -16.70 -30.32
C ARG A 282 -10.72 -17.95 -29.47
N MET A 283 -10.02 -19.04 -29.80
CA MET A 283 -10.04 -20.27 -29.01
C MET A 283 -9.49 -20.05 -27.58
N ILE A 284 -8.38 -19.33 -27.45
CA ILE A 284 -7.82 -18.95 -26.15
C ILE A 284 -8.81 -18.11 -25.34
N ALA A 285 -9.45 -17.13 -25.98
CA ALA A 285 -10.44 -16.27 -25.32
C ALA A 285 -11.62 -17.08 -24.80
N THR A 286 -12.15 -18.00 -25.61
CA THR A 286 -13.25 -18.90 -25.22
C THR A 286 -12.84 -19.82 -24.06
N ALA A 287 -11.66 -20.44 -24.13
CA ALA A 287 -11.14 -21.31 -23.08
C ALA A 287 -10.94 -20.56 -21.75
N ARG A 288 -10.41 -19.33 -21.82
CA ARG A 288 -10.24 -18.46 -20.66
C ARG A 288 -11.60 -18.08 -20.05
N ASN A 289 -12.58 -17.72 -20.88
CA ASN A 289 -13.94 -17.38 -20.42
C ASN A 289 -14.64 -18.59 -19.77
N ALA A 290 -14.47 -19.79 -20.32
CA ALA A 290 -14.97 -21.02 -19.74
C ALA A 290 -14.30 -21.33 -18.38
N ALA A 291 -12.97 -21.17 -18.28
CA ALA A 291 -12.23 -21.38 -17.03
C ALA A 291 -12.63 -20.39 -15.93
N ILE A 292 -12.86 -19.12 -16.29
CA ILE A 292 -13.38 -18.09 -15.37
C ILE A 292 -14.77 -18.49 -14.85
N LYS A 293 -15.66 -18.96 -15.71
CA LYS A 293 -17.01 -19.42 -15.34
C LYS A 293 -16.98 -20.61 -14.38
N LEU A 294 -15.98 -21.49 -14.53
CA LEU A 294 -15.79 -22.70 -13.71
C LEU A 294 -14.91 -22.49 -12.47
N ARG A 295 -14.36 -21.29 -12.25
CA ARG A 295 -13.39 -20.96 -11.16
C ARG A 295 -12.17 -21.90 -11.10
N GLN A 296 -11.73 -22.41 -12.24
CA GLN A 296 -10.52 -23.25 -12.34
C GLN A 296 -9.41 -22.48 -13.09
N LYS A 297 -8.14 -22.78 -12.78
CA LYS A 297 -7.02 -22.27 -13.60
C LYS A 297 -7.07 -22.95 -14.97
N PRO A 298 -7.06 -22.20 -16.09
CA PRO A 298 -7.01 -22.82 -17.40
C PRO A 298 -5.67 -23.57 -17.55
N ILE A 299 -5.72 -24.88 -17.77
CA ILE A 299 -4.55 -25.67 -18.14
C ILE A 299 -4.41 -25.50 -19.66
N ILE A 300 -3.64 -24.50 -20.07
CA ILE A 300 -3.26 -24.32 -21.48
C ILE A 300 -1.86 -24.93 -21.61
N ASP A 301 -1.81 -26.13 -22.19
CA ASP A 301 -0.55 -26.82 -22.50
C ASP A 301 0.03 -26.21 -23.80
N LEU A 302 1.01 -25.33 -23.63
CA LEU A 302 1.61 -24.57 -24.72
C LEU A 302 2.49 -25.44 -25.62
N ASP A 303 3.02 -26.55 -25.11
CA ASP A 303 3.89 -27.46 -25.86
C ASP A 303 3.07 -28.29 -26.85
N ARG A 304 1.92 -28.84 -26.41
CA ARG A 304 0.98 -29.53 -27.30
C ARG A 304 0.43 -28.65 -28.42
N ILE A 305 0.27 -27.37 -28.15
CA ILE A 305 -0.21 -26.39 -29.14
C ILE A 305 0.87 -26.07 -30.17
N ARG A 306 2.14 -25.98 -29.72
CA ARG A 306 3.29 -25.79 -30.60
C ARG A 306 3.46 -26.96 -31.56
N ASP A 307 3.33 -28.18 -31.05
CA ASP A 307 3.43 -29.40 -31.86
C ASP A 307 2.32 -29.48 -32.93
N ALA A 308 1.10 -29.05 -32.57
CA ALA A 308 -0.02 -29.00 -33.51
C ALA A 308 0.18 -27.97 -34.64
N PHE A 309 0.87 -26.86 -34.37
CA PHE A 309 1.19 -25.86 -35.40
C PHE A 309 2.29 -26.33 -36.36
N ILE A 310 3.30 -27.04 -35.85
CA ILE A 310 4.39 -27.59 -36.67
C ILE A 310 3.86 -28.70 -37.60
N ALA A 311 2.90 -29.51 -37.14
CA ALA A 311 2.30 -30.57 -37.94
C ALA A 311 1.46 -30.08 -39.14
N VAL A 312 0.94 -28.84 -39.08
CA VAL A 312 0.12 -28.27 -40.17
C VAL A 312 0.98 -27.71 -41.31
N GLU A 313 2.24 -27.38 -41.07
CA GLU A 313 3.18 -26.95 -42.12
C GLU A 313 3.80 -28.12 -42.91
N SER A 314 3.46 -29.38 -42.57
CA SER A 314 4.01 -30.59 -43.19
C SER A 314 3.12 -31.22 -44.28
N HIS A 315 2.03 -30.55 -44.68
CA HIS A 315 1.10 -31.01 -45.72
C HIS A 315 0.85 -29.91 -46.76
#